data_AF-A0A972V4D2-F1
#
_entry.id   AF-A0A972V4D2-F1
#
_cell.length_a   1.000
_cell.length_b   1.000
_cell.length_c   1.000
_cell.angle_alpha   90.00
_cell.angle_beta   90.00
_cell.angle_gamma   90.00
#
_symmetry.space_group_name_H-M   'P 1'
#
loop_
_entity.id
_entity.type
_entity.pdbx_description
1 polymer ?
#
loop_
_entity_poly.entity_id
_entity_poly.type
_entity_poly.pdbx_seq_one_letter_code
_entity_poly.pdbx_strand_id
1 'polypeptide(L)' 'IFLLVLGGFMASILGQIFFYNALKAGEASKVVPIAGIYPLVAFFLGVIFLGECFTIVKVCGVIFVVLGLFLLR' A
#
# COMPACT_ATOMS: atom_id res chain seq x y z
N ILE A 1 10.08 -1.50 -19.38
CA ILE A 1 9.42 -2.81 -19.54
C ILE A 1 9.59 -3.69 -18.29
N PHE A 2 10.81 -3.95 -17.82
CA PHE A 2 11.04 -4.83 -16.66
C PHE A 2 10.24 -4.44 -15.39
N LEU A 3 10.29 -3.17 -14.97
CA LEU A 3 9.54 -2.68 -13.80
C LEU A 3 8.01 -2.80 -13.96
N LEU A 4 7.50 -2.67 -15.18
CA LEU A 4 6.07 -2.84 -15.49
C LEU A 4 5.64 -4.29 -15.34
N VAL A 5 6.46 -5.23 -15.83
CA VAL A 5 6.19 -6.67 -15.70
C VAL A 5 6.25 -7.09 -14.23
N LEU A 6 7.27 -6.64 -13.49
CA LEU A 6 7.42 -6.94 -12.07
C LEU A 6 6.27 -6.35 -11.24
N GLY A 7 5.93 -5.08 -11.50
CA GLY A 7 4.83 -4.38 -10.83
C GLY A 7 3.47 -5.03 -11.11
N GLY A 8 3.19 -5.36 -12.38
CA GLY A 8 1.97 -6.07 -12.76
C GLY A 8 1.88 -7.45 -12.13
N PHE A 9 2.98 -8.22 -12.11
CA PHE A 9 3.01 -9.53 -11.46
C PHE A 9 2.78 -9.43 -9.94
N MET A 10 3.45 -8.50 -9.26
CA MET A 10 3.26 -8.31 -7.82
C MET A 10 1.86 -7.81 -7.48
N ALA A 11 1.32 -6.83 -8.20
CA ALA A 11 0.00 -6.26 -7.89
C ALA A 11 -1.14 -7.24 -8.24
N SER A 12 -1.12 -7.78 -9.46
CA SER A 12 -2.25 -8.55 -9.99
C SER A 12 -2.25 -10.01 -9.57
N ILE A 13 -1.09 -10.64 -9.42
CA ILE A 13 -1.02 -12.06 -9.07
C ILE A 13 -0.84 -12.19 -7.56
N LEU A 14 0.31 -11.75 -7.03
CA LEU A 14 0.62 -11.94 -5.62
C LEU A 14 -0.33 -11.13 -4.73
N GLY A 15 -0.48 -9.84 -5.01
CA GLY A 15 -1.32 -8.93 -4.23
C GLY A 15 -2.77 -9.40 -4.14
N GLN A 16 -3.38 -9.79 -5.26
CA GLN A 16 -4.74 -10.32 -5.25
C GLN A 16 -4.86 -11.66 -4.52
N ILE A 17 -3.91 -12.60 -4.70
CA ILE A 17 -3.95 -13.88 -3.97
C ILE A 17 -3.92 -13.64 -2.46
N PHE A 18 -3.01 -12.80 -1.96
CA PHE A 18 -2.94 -12.49 -0.54
C PHE A 18 -4.18 -11.73 -0.05
N PHE A 19 -4.68 -10.77 -0.83
CA PHE A 19 -5.90 -10.03 -0.49
C PHE A 19 -7.13 -10.94 -0.37
N TYR A 20 -7.35 -11.83 -1.34
CA TYR A 20 -8.45 -12.79 -1.29
C TYR A 20 -8.29 -13.83 -0.17
N ASN A 21 -7.06 -14.25 0.13
CA ASN A 21 -6.81 -15.12 1.27
C ASN A 21 -7.11 -14.42 2.60
N ALA A 22 -6.75 -13.14 2.74
CA ALA A 22 -7.09 -12.33 3.92
C ALA A 22 -8.61 -12.15 4.05
N LEU A 23 -9.33 -11.91 2.95
CA LEU A 23 -10.80 -11.83 2.94
C LEU A 23 -11.47 -13.17 3.30
N LYS A 24 -10.86 -14.30 2.98
CA LYS A 24 -11.37 -15.62 3.39
C LYS A 24 -11.14 -15.89 4.88
N ALA A 25 -10.07 -15.33 5.46
CA ALA A 25 -9.69 -15.55 6.86
C ALA A 25 -10.27 -14.51 7.83
N GLY A 26 -10.83 -13.40 7.35
CA GLY A 26 -11.34 -12.32 8.20
C GLY A 26 -12.40 -11.45 7.53
N GLU A 27 -13.00 -10.55 8.31
CA GLU A 27 -14.06 -9.66 7.84
C GLU A 27 -13.53 -8.61 6.84
N ALA A 28 -14.27 -8.42 5.73
CA ALA A 28 -13.93 -7.41 4.71
C ALA A 28 -13.77 -6.01 5.31
N SER A 29 -14.60 -5.64 6.28
CA SER A 29 -14.54 -4.34 6.96
C SER A 29 -13.23 -4.11 7.71
N LYS A 30 -12.45 -5.15 8.03
CA LYS A 30 -11.10 -5.04 8.63
C LYS A 30 -10.01 -5.16 7.58
N VAL A 31 -10.16 -6.10 6.65
CA VAL A 31 -9.15 -6.39 5.63
C VAL A 31 -8.99 -5.25 4.61
N VAL A 32 -10.10 -4.64 4.18
CA VAL A 32 -10.07 -3.58 3.17
C VAL A 32 -9.31 -2.32 3.63
N PRO A 33 -9.57 -1.77 4.84
CA PRO A 33 -8.77 -0.66 5.35
C PRO A 33 -7.28 -1.00 5.50
N ILE A 34 -6.96 -2.22 5.96
CA ILE A 34 -5.56 -2.67 6.11
C ILE A 34 -4.86 -2.73 4.73
N ALA A 35 -5.53 -3.27 3.71
CA ALA A 35 -4.99 -3.29 2.35
C ALA A 35 -4.79 -1.88 1.78
N GLY A 36 -5.59 -0.90 2.22
CA GLY A 36 -5.47 0.51 1.86
C GLY A 36 -4.18 1.19 2.33
N ILE A 37 -3.41 0.59 3.26
CA ILE A 37 -2.16 1.18 3.82
C ILE A 37 -0.98 1.14 2.80
N TYR A 38 -1.20 0.61 1.60
CA TYR A 38 -0.17 0.54 0.53
C TYR A 38 0.57 1.86 0.22
N PRO A 39 0.01 3.08 0.38
CA PRO A 39 0.77 4.33 0.16
C PRO A 39 1.94 4.50 1.13
N LEU A 40 1.82 3.97 2.35
CA LEU A 40 2.91 3.96 3.32
C LEU A 40 4.04 3.04 2.87
N VAL A 41 3.70 1.86 2.33
CA VAL A 41 4.67 0.92 1.73
C VAL A 41 5.33 1.53 0.50
N ALA A 42 4.55 2.20 -0.36
CA ALA A 42 5.07 2.88 -1.55
C ALA A 42 6.04 4.01 -1.19
N PHE A 43 5.76 4.79 -0.14
CA PHE A 43 6.68 5.81 0.37
C PHE A 43 7.99 5.20 0.87
N PHE A 44 7.93 4.14 1.69
CA PHE A 44 9.12 3.44 2.16
C PHE A 44 9.97 2.88 1.00
N LEU A 45 9.33 2.26 0.01
CA LEU A 45 10.01 1.77 -1.18
C LEU A 45 10.60 2.92 -2.02
N GLY A 46 9.92 4.06 -2.12
CA GLY A 46 10.45 5.25 -2.81
C GLY A 46 11.71 5.81 -2.14
N VAL A 47 11.72 5.88 -0.81
CA VAL A 47 12.90 6.35 -0.06
C VAL A 47 14.07 5.38 -0.20
N ILE A 48 13.84 4.06 -0.03
CA ILE A 48 14.91 3.06 -0.02
C ILE A 48 15.42 2.75 -1.44
N PHE A 49 14.52 2.60 -2.41
CA PHE A 49 14.84 2.08 -3.73
C PHE A 49 15.07 3.18 -4.78
N LEU A 50 14.34 4.29 -4.68
CA LEU A 50 14.50 5.45 -5.58
C LEU A 50 15.39 6.54 -4.99
N GLY A 51 15.76 6.46 -3.70
CA GLY A 51 16.58 7.47 -3.02
C GLY A 51 15.84 8.81 -2.84
N GLU A 52 14.51 8.78 -2.78
CA GLU A 52 13.74 10.01 -2.63
C GLU A 52 14.05 10.74 -1.31
N CYS A 53 14.24 12.06 -1.39
CA CYS A 53 14.46 12.89 -0.21
C CYS A 53 13.28 12.78 0.77
N PHE A 54 13.60 12.51 2.04
CA PHE A 54 12.65 12.43 3.14
C PHE A 54 12.19 13.84 3.53
N THR A 55 11.21 14.38 2.79
CA THR A 55 10.68 15.72 3.06
C THR A 55 9.48 15.66 4.00
N ILE A 56 9.36 16.68 4.86
CA ILE A 56 8.25 16.83 5.83
C ILE A 56 6.89 16.77 5.11
N VAL A 57 6.80 17.32 3.91
CA VAL A 57 5.58 17.31 3.09
C VAL A 57 5.14 15.89 2.74
N LYS A 58 6.07 14.99 2.35
CA LYS A 58 5.74 13.60 2.03
C LYS A 58 5.28 12.83 3.27
N VAL A 59 5.95 13.04 4.40
CA VAL A 59 5.56 12.43 5.68
C VAL A 59 4.16 12.87 6.09
N CYS A 60 3.87 14.17 6.02
CA CYS A 60 2.52 14.69 6.26
C CYS A 60 1.49 14.09 5.30
N GLY A 61 1.83 13.93 4.01
CA GLY A 61 0.97 13.28 3.02
C GLY A 61 0.64 11.83 3.38
N VAL A 62 1.64 11.04 3.77
CA VAL A 62 1.44 9.64 4.21
C VAL A 62 0.56 9.60 5.46
N ILE A 63 0.81 10.48 6.44
CA ILE A 63 -0.03 10.58 7.65
C ILE A 63 -1.48 10.92 7.29
N PHE A 64 -1.72 11.88 6.40
CA PHE A 64 -3.06 12.24 5.94
C PHE A 64 -3.78 11.08 5.23
N VAL A 65 -3.07 10.31 4.41
CA VAL A 65 -3.62 9.12 3.75
C VAL A 65 -4.01 8.05 4.76
N VAL A 66 -3.15 7.78 5.74
CA VAL A 66 -3.44 6.82 6.82
C VAL A 66 -4.62 7.29 7.68
N LEU A 67 -4.69 8.58 8.00
CA LEU A 67 -5.82 9.17 8.73
C LEU A 67 -7.12 9.08 7.93
N GLY A 68 -7.08 9.36 6.64
CA GLY A 68 -8.24 9.24 5.75
C GLY A 68 -8.77 7.81 5.67
N LEU A 69 -7.88 6.81 5.62
CA LEU A 69 -8.25 5.39 5.68
C LEU A 69 -8.88 5.01 7.02
N PHE A 70 -8.41 5.60 8.12
CA PHE A 70 -8.95 5.36 9.45
C PHE A 70 -10.35 5.96 9.62
N LEU A 71 -10.61 7.13 9.02
CA LEU A 71 -11.91 7.82 9.01
C LEU A 71 -12.96 7.15 8.12
N LEU A 72 -12.53 6.43 7.09
CA LEU A 72 -13.40 5.69 6.16
C LEU A 72 -14.02 4.43 6.77
N ARG A 73 -13.57 4.04 7.97
CA ARG A 73 -14.02 2.86 8.70
C ARG A 73 -15.23 3.13 9.57
#